data_AF-A0A7Y5AHV3-F1
#
_entry.id   AF-A0A7Y5AHV3-F1
#
_cell.length_a   1.000
_cell.length_b   1.000
_cell.length_c   1.000
_cell.angle_alpha   90.00
_cell.angle_beta   90.00
_cell.angle_gamma   90.00
#
_symmetry.space_group_name_H-M   'P 1'
#
loop_
_entity.id
_entity.type
_entity.pdbx_description
1 polymer ?
#
loop_
_entity_poly.entity_id
_entity_poly.type
_entity_poly.pdbx_seq_one_letter_code
_entity_poly.pdbx_strand_id
1 'polypeptide(L)'
;MKPLTATVRLQFHSDFTLDHAVPLVPYFAQLGISHVYASPILKARAGSRHGYDVVDPTRVNPELGGEAALERLVAALRQHGMGLILDTVSNHMAVGGADNPWWQSLLAWGRRSPYAEFFDIQWHSSDPLLAGQLLLPFLGSDYGLALKNGELPLQFDKHQGLLQVAHYEHRFPICPIDYGWILALSPDPALQALAEHFTALEASATPLADALPLQAELARLVHEGADLESALVAFDSRSENGFKRLHLLLERQTYRLASWRTAADDINWRRFFDINELGGLRVERAVVFEATHAKLFELIERGLVDGLRIDHIDGLADPRGYCRKLRRRVESLLARRPLNAALEHFPIYVEKILGANEHLHRDWLTDGTTGYEFMNQVSLLQHDPAGEAPLTELWANVTERPDFPEEVRLARHLVLNASLAGDCESVAQALLQVARNDLMTRDLTLGAIRRALQALVAHYPVYRTYFNACGRPAQDEAFFQQALANARHDLSEADWPLLEQLEQWLGGHAWRQLPPGRARKQLRHACVRFQQLTAPSAAKAVEDTAFYRSARLLSRNDVGFEAERFSAPLEA
;
A
#
# COMPACT_ATOMS: atom_id res chain seq x y z
N MET A 1 -11.89 31.37 12.26
CA MET A 1 -12.13 30.54 11.04
C MET A 1 -13.60 30.18 11.01
N LYS A 2 -14.20 29.99 9.83
CA LYS A 2 -15.58 29.49 9.69
C LYS A 2 -15.66 28.06 10.26
N PRO A 3 -16.78 27.65 10.87
CA PRO A 3 -17.01 26.25 11.17
C PRO A 3 -17.02 25.42 9.88
N LEU A 4 -16.71 24.13 9.97
CA LEU A 4 -16.77 23.21 8.83
C LEU A 4 -18.23 23.00 8.40
N THR A 5 -18.61 23.50 7.22
CA THR A 5 -19.97 23.39 6.67
C THR A 5 -20.01 22.79 5.27
N ALA A 6 -18.99 23.09 4.45
CA ALA A 6 -18.86 22.60 3.08
C ALA A 6 -17.38 22.54 2.69
N THR A 7 -17.01 21.50 1.95
CA THR A 7 -15.67 21.28 1.40
C THR A 7 -15.67 21.39 -0.12
N VAL A 8 -14.55 21.84 -0.69
CA VAL A 8 -14.29 21.73 -2.14
C VAL A 8 -13.05 20.90 -2.36
N ARG A 9 -13.15 19.78 -3.08
CA ARG A 9 -12.00 18.93 -3.40
C ARG A 9 -11.20 19.57 -4.53
N LEU A 10 -9.90 19.79 -4.30
CA LEU A 10 -8.96 20.28 -5.31
C LEU A 10 -7.89 19.21 -5.60
N GLN A 11 -7.67 18.95 -6.88
CA GLN A 11 -6.68 17.99 -7.38
C GLN A 11 -5.39 18.73 -7.77
N PHE A 12 -4.39 18.69 -6.91
CA PHE A 12 -3.11 19.36 -7.14
C PHE A 12 -2.15 18.49 -7.96
N HIS A 13 -1.57 19.08 -9.00
CA HIS A 13 -0.52 18.50 -9.85
C HIS A 13 0.27 19.63 -10.55
N SER A 14 1.25 19.29 -11.39
CA SER A 14 2.09 20.28 -12.09
C SER A 14 1.29 21.35 -12.88
N ASP A 15 0.21 20.95 -13.57
CA ASP A 15 -0.64 21.91 -14.30
C ASP A 15 -1.65 22.68 -13.41
N PHE A 16 -1.85 22.28 -12.15
CA PHE A 16 -2.74 22.93 -11.18
C PHE A 16 -2.09 22.89 -9.79
N THR A 17 -1.15 23.81 -9.54
CA THR A 17 -0.34 23.86 -8.32
C THR A 17 -1.07 24.55 -7.16
N LEU A 18 -0.44 24.60 -5.99
CA LEU A 18 -0.98 25.33 -4.84
C LEU A 18 -1.16 26.82 -5.14
N ASP A 19 -0.25 27.42 -5.92
CA ASP A 19 -0.35 28.82 -6.35
C ASP A 19 -1.48 29.04 -7.36
N HIS A 20 -1.81 28.06 -8.20
CA HIS A 20 -2.96 28.15 -9.12
C HIS A 20 -4.31 28.20 -8.36
N ALA A 21 -4.38 27.62 -7.16
CA ALA A 21 -5.59 27.69 -6.33
C ALA A 21 -5.77 29.01 -5.59
N VAL A 22 -4.69 29.76 -5.31
CA VAL A 22 -4.73 31.06 -4.61
C VAL A 22 -5.77 32.04 -5.21
N PRO A 23 -5.77 32.34 -6.53
CA PRO A 23 -6.72 33.27 -7.12
C PRO A 23 -8.18 32.77 -7.10
N LEU A 24 -8.42 31.48 -6.86
CA LEU A 24 -9.77 30.90 -6.78
C LEU A 24 -10.38 30.98 -5.38
N VAL A 25 -9.58 31.25 -4.35
CA VAL A 25 -10.06 31.33 -2.95
C VAL A 25 -11.22 32.33 -2.78
N PRO A 26 -11.19 33.56 -3.34
CA PRO A 26 -12.31 34.48 -3.23
C PRO A 26 -13.60 33.93 -3.85
N TYR A 27 -13.49 33.20 -4.97
CA TYR A 27 -14.63 32.54 -5.62
C TYR A 27 -15.22 31.45 -4.73
N PHE A 28 -14.40 30.57 -4.15
CA PHE A 28 -14.87 29.54 -3.23
C PHE A 28 -15.52 30.13 -1.97
N ALA A 29 -14.98 31.24 -1.46
CA ALA A 29 -15.56 31.96 -0.34
C ALA A 29 -16.95 32.52 -0.66
N GLN A 30 -17.15 33.06 -1.87
CA GLN A 30 -18.45 33.55 -2.36
C GLN A 30 -19.46 32.41 -2.58
N LEU A 31 -18.99 31.26 -3.07
CA LEU A 31 -19.80 30.04 -3.23
C LEU A 31 -20.30 29.49 -1.88
N GLY A 32 -19.69 29.89 -0.76
CA GLY A 32 -20.06 29.44 0.58
C GLY A 32 -19.21 28.30 1.12
N ILE A 33 -18.11 27.95 0.43
CA ILE A 33 -17.18 26.91 0.89
C ILE A 33 -16.49 27.36 2.18
N SER A 34 -16.41 26.44 3.14
CA SER A 34 -15.73 26.67 4.42
C SER A 34 -14.29 26.18 4.42
N HIS A 35 -14.02 25.07 3.73
CA HIS A 35 -12.71 24.41 3.73
C HIS A 35 -12.34 23.95 2.32
N VAL A 36 -11.08 24.14 1.93
CA VAL A 36 -10.51 23.40 0.80
C VAL A 36 -10.15 22.01 1.29
N TYR A 37 -10.55 20.99 0.54
CA TYR A 37 -10.09 19.61 0.71
C TYR A 37 -9.02 19.35 -0.34
N ALA A 38 -7.75 19.37 0.05
CA ALA A 38 -6.61 19.19 -0.83
C ALA A 38 -6.31 17.71 -1.06
N SER A 39 -5.99 17.33 -2.31
CA SER A 39 -5.28 16.08 -2.62
C SER A 39 -3.93 16.00 -1.89
N PRO A 40 -3.27 14.82 -1.83
CA PRO A 40 -1.99 14.67 -1.15
C PRO A 40 -0.94 15.66 -1.68
N ILE A 41 -0.22 16.31 -0.76
CA ILE A 41 0.78 17.36 -1.09
C ILE A 41 2.23 16.97 -0.78
N LEU A 42 2.45 15.81 -0.16
CA LEU A 42 3.81 15.33 0.11
C LEU A 42 4.48 14.93 -1.21
N LYS A 43 5.82 14.90 -1.24
CA LYS A 43 6.57 14.60 -2.47
C LYS A 43 6.22 13.20 -2.99
N ALA A 44 5.60 13.19 -4.16
CA ALA A 44 5.26 12.01 -4.95
C ALA A 44 6.28 11.80 -6.08
N ARG A 45 6.08 10.78 -6.92
CA ARG A 45 6.89 10.61 -8.13
C ARG A 45 6.86 11.87 -8.99
N ALA A 46 7.96 12.09 -9.71
CA ALA A 46 8.04 13.19 -10.67
C ALA A 46 6.92 13.07 -11.71
N GLY A 47 6.19 14.16 -11.95
CA GLY A 47 5.07 14.19 -12.90
C GLY A 47 3.78 13.51 -12.42
N SER A 48 3.69 13.10 -11.14
CA SER A 48 2.46 12.53 -10.59
C SER A 48 1.28 13.50 -10.76
N ARG A 49 0.14 12.94 -11.20
CA ARG A 49 -1.12 13.68 -11.42
C ARG A 49 -2.05 13.68 -10.21
N HIS A 50 -1.73 12.90 -9.18
CA HIS A 50 -2.65 12.60 -8.08
C HIS A 50 -2.00 12.64 -6.68
N GLY A 51 -0.69 12.42 -6.56
CA GLY A 51 0.06 12.54 -5.30
C GLY A 51 -0.01 11.33 -4.35
N TYR A 52 -0.77 10.28 -4.69
CA TYR A 52 -0.89 9.06 -3.87
C TYR A 52 0.38 8.18 -3.87
N ASP A 53 1.22 8.33 -4.89
CA ASP A 53 2.49 7.64 -5.10
C ASP A 53 3.65 8.37 -4.38
N VAL A 54 3.51 8.55 -3.06
CA VAL A 54 4.47 9.26 -2.20
C VAL A 54 5.84 8.57 -2.23
N VAL A 55 6.90 9.34 -2.52
CA VAL A 55 8.30 8.88 -2.52
C VAL A 55 9.10 9.45 -1.36
N ASP A 56 8.67 10.57 -0.79
CA ASP A 56 9.34 11.22 0.34
C ASP A 56 8.31 11.97 1.22
N PRO A 57 7.96 11.40 2.39
CA PRO A 57 6.95 11.99 3.27
C PRO A 57 7.49 13.16 4.11
N THR A 58 8.78 13.51 3.97
CA THR A 58 9.42 14.54 4.81
C THR A 58 9.29 15.95 4.27
N ARG A 59 8.72 16.11 3.07
CA ARG A 59 8.65 17.41 2.37
C ARG A 59 7.38 17.56 1.55
N VAL A 60 6.91 18.81 1.46
CA VAL A 60 5.88 19.21 0.49
C VAL A 60 6.46 19.13 -0.92
N ASN A 61 5.66 18.64 -1.87
CA ASN A 61 6.09 18.39 -3.24
C ASN A 61 6.57 19.69 -3.92
N PRO A 62 7.85 19.77 -4.37
CA PRO A 62 8.36 20.93 -5.08
C PRO A 62 7.62 21.25 -6.38
N GLU A 63 7.08 20.24 -7.08
CA GLU A 63 6.31 20.45 -8.32
C GLU A 63 4.98 21.18 -8.06
N LEU A 64 4.49 21.18 -6.82
CA LEU A 64 3.32 21.94 -6.40
C LEU A 64 3.67 23.36 -5.90
N GLY A 65 4.95 23.76 -5.99
CA GLY A 65 5.50 25.01 -5.45
C GLY A 65 6.08 24.88 -4.04
N GLY A 66 6.07 23.66 -3.47
CA GLY A 66 6.63 23.37 -2.15
C GLY A 66 5.89 24.06 -0.99
N GLU A 67 6.55 24.10 0.16
CA GLU A 67 5.97 24.61 1.39
C GLU A 67 5.64 26.11 1.32
N ALA A 68 6.45 26.90 0.58
CA ALA A 68 6.19 28.32 0.39
C ALA A 68 4.88 28.58 -0.38
N ALA A 69 4.51 27.72 -1.33
CA ALA A 69 3.23 27.82 -2.03
C ALA A 69 2.05 27.41 -1.13
N LEU A 70 2.25 26.41 -0.26
CA LEU A 70 1.27 26.03 0.76
C LEU A 70 0.99 27.21 1.70
N GLU A 71 2.02 27.89 2.19
CA GLU A 71 1.86 29.07 3.05
C GLU A 71 1.06 30.18 2.37
N ARG A 72 1.30 30.45 1.08
CA ARG A 72 0.53 31.44 0.31
C ARG A 72 -0.93 31.03 0.15
N LEU A 73 -1.21 29.77 -0.18
CA LEU A 73 -2.58 29.26 -0.26
C LEU A 73 -3.30 29.37 1.08
N VAL A 74 -2.67 28.93 2.17
CA VAL A 74 -3.24 29.03 3.52
C VAL A 74 -3.48 30.50 3.89
N ALA A 75 -2.55 31.41 3.64
CA ALA A 75 -2.73 32.82 3.90
C ALA A 75 -3.96 33.40 3.17
N ALA A 76 -4.15 33.06 1.90
CA ALA A 76 -5.33 33.44 1.14
C ALA A 76 -6.62 32.84 1.75
N LEU A 77 -6.61 31.56 2.13
CA LEU A 77 -7.74 30.92 2.81
C LEU A 77 -8.09 31.66 4.11
N ARG A 78 -7.10 32.03 4.92
CA ARG A 78 -7.31 32.75 6.19
C ARG A 78 -7.93 34.12 5.99
N GLN A 79 -7.58 34.86 4.93
CA GLN A 79 -8.20 36.16 4.62
C GLN A 79 -9.73 36.04 4.42
N HIS A 80 -10.21 34.88 3.99
CA HIS A 80 -11.64 34.59 3.81
C HIS A 80 -12.24 33.71 4.94
N GLY A 81 -11.48 33.52 6.02
CA GLY A 81 -11.88 32.69 7.16
C GLY A 81 -12.00 31.20 6.84
N MET A 82 -11.41 30.72 5.74
CA MET A 82 -11.50 29.33 5.29
C MET A 82 -10.40 28.44 5.89
N GLY A 83 -10.69 27.14 5.97
CA GLY A 83 -9.78 26.08 6.43
C GLY A 83 -9.18 25.23 5.31
N LEU A 84 -8.22 24.37 5.66
CA LEU A 84 -7.60 23.38 4.77
C LEU A 84 -7.68 21.98 5.40
N ILE A 85 -8.38 21.05 4.74
CA ILE A 85 -8.37 19.62 5.04
C ILE A 85 -7.40 18.96 4.07
N LEU A 86 -6.44 18.20 4.60
CA LEU A 86 -5.41 17.56 3.80
C LEU A 86 -5.64 16.05 3.68
N ASP A 87 -5.64 15.55 2.45
CA ASP A 87 -5.57 14.11 2.15
C ASP A 87 -4.18 13.54 2.45
N THR A 88 -4.14 12.34 3.02
CA THR A 88 -2.90 11.71 3.51
C THR A 88 -2.86 10.23 3.19
N VAL A 89 -1.69 9.78 2.74
CA VAL A 89 -1.45 8.38 2.38
C VAL A 89 -0.61 7.71 3.46
N SER A 90 -1.23 6.79 4.19
CA SER A 90 -0.58 6.08 5.30
C SER A 90 -0.34 4.60 5.01
N ASN A 91 -1.04 4.02 4.05
CA ASN A 91 -0.97 2.58 3.78
C ASN A 91 0.28 2.16 3.01
N HIS A 92 0.77 3.02 2.10
CA HIS A 92 1.78 2.65 1.12
C HIS A 92 2.67 3.84 0.71
N MET A 93 3.75 3.53 0.00
CA MET A 93 4.61 4.48 -0.71
C MET A 93 4.96 3.93 -2.09
N ALA A 94 5.33 4.82 -3.01
CA ALA A 94 5.80 4.44 -4.32
C ALA A 94 7.12 3.65 -4.25
N VAL A 95 7.19 2.51 -4.95
CA VAL A 95 8.35 1.62 -5.05
C VAL A 95 8.68 1.29 -6.51
N GLY A 96 9.93 0.96 -6.81
CA GLY A 96 10.42 0.93 -8.20
C GLY A 96 10.77 2.32 -8.72
N GLY A 97 11.62 2.40 -9.75
CA GLY A 97 12.27 3.67 -10.13
C GLY A 97 13.37 4.07 -9.13
N ALA A 98 13.85 5.31 -9.20
CA ALA A 98 14.94 5.81 -8.34
C ALA A 98 14.50 6.82 -7.25
N ASP A 99 13.24 7.23 -7.26
CA ASP A 99 12.78 8.42 -6.53
C ASP A 99 12.63 8.23 -5.01
N ASN A 100 12.40 6.99 -4.55
CA ASN A 100 12.16 6.67 -3.15
C ASN A 100 13.48 6.25 -2.45
N PRO A 101 14.10 7.11 -1.63
CA PRO A 101 15.37 6.80 -0.99
C PRO A 101 15.27 5.68 0.05
N TRP A 102 14.10 5.47 0.68
CA TRP A 102 13.90 4.39 1.64
C TRP A 102 13.87 3.04 0.93
N TRP A 103 13.19 2.97 -0.22
CA TRP A 103 13.19 1.80 -1.08
C TRP A 103 14.58 1.52 -1.66
N GLN A 104 15.27 2.54 -2.17
CA GLN A 104 16.63 2.38 -2.71
C GLN A 104 17.63 1.89 -1.65
N SER A 105 17.56 2.43 -0.41
CA SER A 105 18.35 1.92 0.71
C SER A 105 18.00 0.46 1.05
N LEU A 106 16.72 0.10 1.01
CA LEU A 106 16.27 -1.26 1.22
C LEU A 106 16.82 -2.22 0.15
N LEU A 107 16.80 -1.86 -1.13
CA LEU A 107 17.35 -2.67 -2.21
C LEU A 107 18.88 -2.87 -2.07
N ALA A 108 19.60 -1.82 -1.70
CA ALA A 108 21.05 -1.91 -1.56
C ALA A 108 21.47 -2.76 -0.34
N TRP A 109 20.73 -2.66 0.78
CA TRP A 109 21.19 -3.20 2.07
C TRP A 109 20.33 -4.33 2.62
N GLY A 110 19.17 -4.60 2.03
CA GLY A 110 18.21 -5.60 2.48
C GLY A 110 17.85 -5.41 3.95
N ARG A 111 17.96 -6.49 4.73
CA ARG A 111 17.68 -6.47 6.18
C ARG A 111 18.62 -5.60 7.02
N ARG A 112 19.74 -5.14 6.46
CA ARG A 112 20.65 -4.18 7.12
C ARG A 112 20.21 -2.73 6.97
N SER A 113 19.25 -2.46 6.07
CA SER A 113 18.70 -1.11 5.90
C SER A 113 17.96 -0.67 7.16
N PRO A 114 18.06 0.61 7.57
CA PRO A 114 17.20 1.16 8.63
C PRO A 114 15.71 1.10 8.27
N TYR A 115 15.39 0.93 6.97
CA TYR A 115 14.03 0.85 6.45
C TYR A 115 13.54 -0.60 6.25
N ALA A 116 14.32 -1.62 6.64
CA ALA A 116 13.96 -3.03 6.49
C ALA A 116 12.63 -3.43 7.16
N GLU A 117 12.23 -2.69 8.20
CA GLU A 117 10.96 -2.89 8.91
C GLU A 117 9.92 -1.80 8.62
N PHE A 118 10.19 -0.90 7.67
CA PHE A 118 9.23 0.13 7.24
C PHE A 118 8.22 -0.44 6.26
N PHE A 119 8.68 -1.28 5.34
CA PHE A 119 7.84 -1.98 4.37
C PHE A 119 7.43 -3.35 4.90
N ASP A 120 6.29 -3.83 4.41
CA ASP A 120 5.69 -5.08 4.83
C ASP A 120 6.15 -6.25 3.96
N ILE A 121 7.34 -6.77 4.28
CA ILE A 121 8.07 -7.78 3.49
C ILE A 121 8.14 -9.11 4.24
N GLN A 122 7.84 -10.19 3.53
CA GLN A 122 8.06 -11.57 3.94
C GLN A 122 9.47 -12.03 3.57
N TRP A 123 10.43 -11.71 4.43
CA TRP A 123 11.84 -12.11 4.28
C TRP A 123 12.08 -13.62 4.40
N HIS A 124 11.16 -14.35 5.02
CA HIS A 124 11.24 -15.80 5.19
C HIS A 124 10.29 -16.44 4.17
N SER A 125 10.80 -16.70 2.98
CA SER A 125 10.11 -17.48 1.95
C SER A 125 10.39 -18.97 2.13
N SER A 126 9.41 -19.81 1.81
CA SER A 126 9.62 -21.25 1.64
C SER A 126 10.28 -21.59 0.30
N ASP A 127 10.25 -20.66 -0.66
CA ASP A 127 11.02 -20.76 -1.90
C ASP A 127 12.49 -20.46 -1.61
N PRO A 128 13.42 -21.41 -1.82
CA PRO A 128 14.85 -21.19 -1.65
C PRO A 128 15.39 -20.03 -2.49
N LEU A 129 14.78 -19.72 -3.64
CA LEU A 129 15.19 -18.62 -4.53
C LEU A 129 14.80 -17.24 -3.99
N LEU A 130 14.01 -17.17 -2.92
CA LEU A 130 13.57 -15.91 -2.29
C LEU A 130 13.96 -15.83 -0.80
N ALA A 131 14.72 -16.80 -0.30
CA ALA A 131 15.15 -16.82 1.09
C ALA A 131 16.05 -15.61 1.41
N GLY A 132 15.52 -14.65 2.18
CA GLY A 132 16.25 -13.43 2.54
C GLY A 132 16.32 -12.38 1.42
N GLN A 133 15.65 -12.60 0.29
CA GLN A 133 15.61 -11.66 -0.84
C GLN A 133 14.23 -11.03 -1.02
N LEU A 134 14.20 -9.88 -1.68
CA LEU A 134 12.99 -9.19 -2.10
C LEU A 134 12.71 -9.47 -3.58
N LEU A 135 11.51 -9.97 -3.92
CA LEU A 135 11.13 -10.14 -5.33
C LEU A 135 10.78 -8.78 -5.95
N LEU A 136 11.37 -8.49 -7.11
CA LEU A 136 11.19 -7.25 -7.87
C LEU A 136 10.62 -7.57 -9.27
N PRO A 137 9.27 -7.64 -9.41
CA PRO A 137 8.61 -7.96 -10.67
C PRO A 137 8.49 -6.72 -11.58
N PHE A 138 9.63 -6.15 -11.97
CA PHE A 138 9.72 -4.91 -12.75
C PHE A 138 10.26 -5.12 -14.16
N LEU A 139 10.58 -6.35 -14.56
CA LEU A 139 11.09 -6.63 -15.90
C LEU A 139 9.95 -6.80 -16.90
N GLY A 140 10.08 -6.18 -18.09
CA GLY A 140 9.11 -6.33 -19.18
C GLY A 140 9.04 -7.76 -19.76
N SER A 141 10.14 -8.50 -19.64
CA SER A 141 10.27 -9.90 -20.06
C SER A 141 10.89 -10.77 -18.97
N ASP A 142 11.01 -12.07 -19.24
CA ASP A 142 11.64 -12.98 -18.31
C ASP A 142 13.12 -12.65 -18.09
N TYR A 143 13.59 -12.87 -16.85
CA TYR A 143 14.92 -12.47 -16.38
C TYR A 143 16.05 -12.90 -17.32
N GLY A 144 16.06 -14.18 -17.73
CA GLY A 144 17.10 -14.70 -18.60
C GLY A 144 17.14 -14.04 -19.99
N LEU A 145 15.98 -13.66 -20.52
CA LEU A 145 15.88 -12.96 -21.80
C LEU A 145 16.34 -11.50 -21.66
N ALA A 146 15.87 -10.80 -20.62
CA ALA A 146 16.27 -9.43 -20.33
C ALA A 146 17.81 -9.33 -20.15
N LEU A 147 18.39 -10.28 -19.41
CA LEU A 147 19.84 -10.37 -19.22
C LEU A 147 20.54 -10.63 -20.56
N LYS A 148 20.13 -11.64 -21.34
CA LYS A 148 20.75 -11.99 -22.62
C LYS A 148 20.70 -10.86 -23.65
N ASN A 149 19.63 -10.07 -23.64
CA ASN A 149 19.43 -8.95 -24.57
C ASN A 149 20.22 -7.68 -24.17
N GLY A 150 20.88 -7.68 -23.00
CA GLY A 150 21.58 -6.48 -22.50
C GLY A 150 20.63 -5.40 -21.98
N GLU A 151 19.41 -5.77 -21.56
CA GLU A 151 18.40 -4.85 -21.02
C GLU A 151 18.61 -4.51 -19.54
N LEU A 152 19.68 -5.06 -18.95
CA LEU A 152 20.08 -4.88 -17.55
C LEU A 152 21.52 -4.35 -17.44
N PRO A 153 21.90 -3.24 -18.10
CA PRO A 153 23.26 -2.75 -18.04
C PRO A 153 23.65 -2.36 -16.61
N LEU A 154 24.85 -2.77 -16.18
CA LEU A 154 25.51 -2.26 -14.99
C LEU A 154 26.05 -0.85 -15.28
N GLN A 155 25.69 0.12 -14.46
CA GLN A 155 25.99 1.54 -14.64
C GLN A 155 26.54 2.15 -13.35
N PHE A 156 27.26 3.27 -13.51
CA PHE A 156 27.74 4.08 -12.40
C PHE A 156 27.08 5.47 -12.42
N ASP A 157 26.40 5.82 -11.33
CA ASP A 157 25.93 7.17 -11.07
C ASP A 157 27.10 8.01 -10.52
N LYS A 158 27.64 8.88 -11.39
CA LYS A 158 28.78 9.76 -11.06
C LYS A 158 28.46 10.82 -10.01
N HIS A 159 27.18 11.17 -9.83
CA HIS A 159 26.78 12.18 -8.85
C HIS A 159 26.68 11.59 -7.45
N GLN A 160 26.19 10.35 -7.35
CA GLN A 160 25.95 9.69 -6.07
C GLN A 160 27.06 8.70 -5.68
N GLY A 161 27.95 8.33 -6.61
CA GLY A 161 28.97 7.32 -6.38
C GLY A 161 28.40 5.90 -6.27
N LEU A 162 27.29 5.62 -6.97
CA LEU A 162 26.54 4.37 -6.86
C LEU A 162 26.70 3.50 -8.11
N LEU A 163 27.02 2.22 -7.92
CA LEU A 163 26.87 1.17 -8.93
C LEU A 163 25.46 0.60 -8.86
N GLN A 164 24.82 0.45 -10.01
CA GLN A 164 23.43 0.02 -10.12
C GLN A 164 23.16 -0.67 -11.46
N VAL A 165 22.19 -1.57 -11.48
CA VAL A 165 21.62 -2.10 -12.72
C VAL A 165 20.42 -1.24 -13.13
N ALA A 166 20.37 -0.83 -14.38
CA ALA A 166 19.26 -0.05 -14.94
C ALA A 166 18.32 -0.95 -15.76
N HIS A 167 17.02 -0.69 -15.71
CA HIS A 167 16.04 -1.24 -16.63
C HIS A 167 14.97 -0.18 -16.88
N TYR A 168 14.95 0.41 -18.08
CA TYR A 168 14.12 1.58 -18.39
C TYR A 168 14.27 2.70 -17.33
N GLU A 169 13.20 3.05 -16.61
CA GLU A 169 13.19 4.01 -15.49
C GLU A 169 13.66 3.42 -14.16
N HIS A 170 13.67 2.10 -14.02
CA HIS A 170 14.03 1.43 -12.78
C HIS A 170 15.54 1.44 -12.55
N ARG A 171 15.92 1.63 -11.29
CA ARG A 171 17.31 1.60 -10.82
C ARG A 171 17.40 0.63 -9.66
N PHE A 172 18.27 -0.37 -9.80
CA PHE A 172 18.49 -1.44 -8.83
C PHE A 172 19.93 -1.32 -8.30
N PRO A 173 20.12 -0.73 -7.11
CA PRO A 173 21.44 -0.42 -6.58
C PRO A 173 22.16 -1.70 -6.19
N ILE A 174 23.43 -1.82 -6.58
CA ILE A 174 24.29 -2.90 -6.11
C ILE A 174 24.61 -2.64 -4.64
N CYS A 175 24.59 -3.69 -3.83
CA CYS A 175 25.03 -3.65 -2.45
C CYS A 175 26.49 -3.16 -2.38
N PRO A 176 26.83 -2.10 -1.61
CA PRO A 176 28.19 -1.58 -1.57
C PRO A 176 29.26 -2.60 -1.15
N ILE A 177 28.90 -3.62 -0.37
CA ILE A 177 29.80 -4.73 -0.03
C ILE A 177 30.27 -5.49 -1.28
N ASP A 178 29.44 -5.56 -2.32
CA ASP A 178 29.77 -6.26 -3.56
C ASP A 178 30.50 -5.37 -4.57
N TYR A 179 30.77 -4.09 -4.28
CA TYR A 179 31.51 -3.22 -5.21
C TYR A 179 32.91 -3.77 -5.48
N GLY A 180 33.52 -4.46 -4.52
CA GLY A 180 34.81 -5.11 -4.69
C GLY A 180 34.87 -6.08 -5.87
N TRP A 181 33.77 -6.80 -6.15
CA TRP A 181 33.68 -7.72 -7.29
C TRP A 181 33.76 -7.02 -8.65
N ILE A 182 33.35 -5.75 -8.70
CA ILE A 182 33.34 -4.94 -9.90
C ILE A 182 34.67 -4.22 -10.03
N LEU A 183 35.06 -3.48 -8.99
CA LEU A 183 36.25 -2.62 -8.99
C LEU A 183 37.55 -3.41 -9.16
N ALA A 184 37.62 -4.66 -8.67
CA ALA A 184 38.81 -5.52 -8.84
C ALA A 184 39.11 -5.88 -10.31
N LEU A 185 38.17 -5.67 -11.24
CA LEU A 185 38.38 -5.89 -12.67
C LEU A 185 38.89 -4.64 -13.40
N SER A 186 38.95 -3.49 -12.73
CA SER A 186 39.55 -2.29 -13.29
C SER A 186 41.06 -2.47 -13.42
N PRO A 187 41.70 -1.96 -14.49
CA PRO A 187 43.15 -1.89 -14.58
C PRO A 187 43.76 -0.80 -13.66
N ASP A 188 42.93 0.07 -13.07
CA ASP A 188 43.38 1.18 -12.22
C ASP A 188 43.73 0.69 -10.80
N PRO A 189 44.99 0.87 -10.33
CA PRO A 189 45.41 0.44 -9.00
C PRO A 189 44.64 1.10 -7.85
N ALA A 190 44.17 2.35 -8.00
CA ALA A 190 43.41 3.03 -6.96
C ALA A 190 42.01 2.42 -6.81
N LEU A 191 41.37 2.04 -7.92
CA LEU A 191 40.09 1.32 -7.88
C LEU A 191 40.25 -0.10 -7.31
N GLN A 192 41.36 -0.78 -7.61
CA GLN A 192 41.67 -2.08 -7.00
C GLN A 192 41.86 -1.99 -5.48
N ALA A 193 42.60 -0.98 -4.99
CA ALA A 193 42.72 -0.76 -3.55
C ALA A 193 41.37 -0.45 -2.89
N LEU A 194 40.53 0.35 -3.56
CA LEU A 194 39.18 0.65 -3.07
C LEU A 194 38.27 -0.59 -3.07
N ALA A 195 38.48 -1.54 -3.98
CA ALA A 195 37.77 -2.82 -4.02
C ALA A 195 37.95 -3.62 -2.72
N GLU A 196 39.15 -3.63 -2.15
CA GLU A 196 39.46 -4.29 -0.88
C GLU A 196 38.71 -3.63 0.28
N HIS A 197 38.65 -2.30 0.30
CA HIS A 197 37.91 -1.54 1.33
C HIS A 197 36.40 -1.79 1.28
N PHE A 198 35.80 -1.83 0.08
CA PHE A 198 34.38 -2.19 -0.05
C PHE A 198 34.11 -3.63 0.39
N THR A 199 34.98 -4.57 0.04
CA THR A 199 34.86 -5.98 0.47
C THR A 199 34.93 -6.10 2.01
N ALA A 200 35.80 -5.32 2.65
CA ALA A 200 35.95 -5.31 4.10
C ALA A 200 34.70 -4.80 4.85
N LEU A 201 33.77 -4.12 4.17
CA LEU A 201 32.49 -3.70 4.76
C LEU A 201 31.64 -4.90 5.25
N GLU A 202 31.85 -6.11 4.73
CA GLU A 202 31.12 -7.30 5.19
C GLU A 202 31.36 -7.58 6.69
N ALA A 203 32.57 -7.27 7.18
CA ALA A 203 32.95 -7.43 8.57
C ALA A 203 32.66 -6.17 9.43
N SER A 204 32.19 -5.08 8.82
CA SER A 204 31.89 -3.84 9.55
C SER A 204 30.65 -4.00 10.44
N ALA A 205 30.71 -3.38 11.62
CA ALA A 205 29.55 -3.22 12.51
C ALA A 205 28.56 -2.15 12.01
N THR A 206 29.02 -1.20 11.20
CA THR A 206 28.24 -0.04 10.69
C THR A 206 28.40 0.12 9.18
N PRO A 207 28.14 -0.93 8.37
CA PRO A 207 28.53 -0.96 6.96
C PRO A 207 27.89 0.15 6.12
N LEU A 208 26.69 0.62 6.47
CA LEU A 208 26.03 1.73 5.79
C LEU A 208 26.77 3.05 5.97
N ALA A 209 27.21 3.35 7.20
CA ALA A 209 27.91 4.59 7.51
C ALA A 209 29.34 4.56 6.91
N ASP A 210 29.99 3.40 6.99
CA ASP A 210 31.35 3.20 6.50
C ASP A 210 31.41 3.19 4.96
N ALA A 211 30.33 2.83 4.27
CA ALA A 211 30.25 2.87 2.81
C ALA A 211 30.21 4.30 2.23
N LEU A 212 29.63 5.27 2.95
CA LEU A 212 29.48 6.64 2.47
C LEU A 212 30.81 7.31 2.05
N PRO A 213 31.87 7.32 2.88
CA PRO A 213 33.15 7.89 2.47
C PRO A 213 33.79 7.11 1.30
N LEU A 214 33.59 5.79 1.23
CA LEU A 214 34.11 4.97 0.12
C LEU A 214 33.40 5.28 -1.20
N GLN A 215 32.09 5.50 -1.17
CA GLN A 215 31.31 5.91 -2.35
C GLN A 215 31.69 7.30 -2.82
N ALA A 216 31.90 8.24 -1.90
CA ALA A 216 32.41 9.57 -2.23
C ALA A 216 33.81 9.52 -2.85
N GLU A 217 34.68 8.67 -2.32
CA GLU A 217 36.02 8.45 -2.88
C GLU A 217 35.97 7.79 -4.27
N LEU A 218 35.10 6.80 -4.48
CA LEU A 218 34.87 6.20 -5.79
C LEU A 218 34.41 7.25 -6.80
N ALA A 219 33.44 8.10 -6.45
CA ALA A 219 32.97 9.19 -7.30
C ALA A 219 34.10 10.17 -7.67
N ARG A 220 34.94 10.53 -6.69
CA ARG A 220 36.11 11.40 -6.88
C ARG A 220 37.13 10.78 -7.85
N LEU A 221 37.54 9.54 -7.62
CA LEU A 221 38.50 8.83 -8.48
C LEU A 221 38.01 8.73 -9.93
N VAL A 222 36.75 8.38 -10.13
CA VAL A 222 36.14 8.29 -11.48
C VAL A 222 36.06 9.68 -12.11
N HIS A 223 35.78 10.74 -11.34
CA HIS A 223 35.80 12.11 -11.84
C HIS A 223 37.21 12.56 -12.27
N GLU A 224 38.24 12.09 -11.56
CA GLU A 224 39.66 12.35 -11.86
C GLU A 224 40.22 11.49 -13.00
N GLY A 225 39.42 10.57 -13.56
CA GLY A 225 39.75 9.80 -14.75
C GLY A 225 40.16 8.35 -14.50
N ALA A 226 39.91 7.80 -13.31
CA ALA A 226 40.12 6.37 -13.05
C ALA A 226 39.26 5.49 -13.97
N ASP A 227 39.85 4.42 -14.51
CA ASP A 227 39.20 3.57 -15.52
C ASP A 227 38.21 2.56 -14.91
N LEU A 228 37.02 3.05 -14.55
CA LEU A 228 35.90 2.21 -14.15
C LEU A 228 35.20 1.53 -15.34
N GLU A 229 35.27 2.13 -16.53
CA GLU A 229 34.55 1.65 -17.72
C GLU A 229 34.99 0.24 -18.12
N SER A 230 36.30 -0.03 -18.10
CA SER A 230 36.83 -1.38 -18.35
C SER A 230 36.24 -2.44 -17.41
N ALA A 231 36.01 -2.08 -16.15
CA ALA A 231 35.36 -2.97 -15.19
C ALA A 231 33.88 -3.18 -15.52
N LEU A 232 33.14 -2.12 -15.90
CA LEU A 232 31.72 -2.22 -16.26
C LEU A 232 31.49 -3.06 -17.52
N VAL A 233 32.32 -2.88 -18.55
CA VAL A 233 32.28 -3.65 -19.80
C VAL A 233 32.48 -5.15 -19.55
N ALA A 234 33.24 -5.54 -18.52
CA ALA A 234 33.41 -6.94 -18.15
C ALA A 234 32.09 -7.60 -17.67
N PHE A 235 31.07 -6.82 -17.30
CA PHE A 235 29.72 -7.28 -16.93
C PHE A 235 28.70 -7.12 -18.08
N ASP A 236 29.12 -6.76 -19.30
CA ASP A 236 28.20 -6.68 -20.44
C ASP A 236 27.64 -8.06 -20.79
N SER A 237 26.35 -8.24 -20.50
CA SER A 237 25.65 -9.52 -20.64
C SER A 237 25.41 -9.97 -22.08
N ARG A 238 25.73 -9.13 -23.07
CA ARG A 238 25.75 -9.54 -24.49
C ARG A 238 26.92 -10.46 -24.81
N SER A 239 27.95 -10.47 -23.97
CA SER A 239 29.05 -11.44 -24.01
C SER A 239 28.78 -12.62 -23.09
N GLU A 240 29.28 -13.82 -23.43
CA GLU A 240 29.08 -15.02 -22.59
C GLU A 240 29.67 -14.85 -21.18
N ASN A 241 30.87 -14.26 -21.09
CA ASN A 241 31.54 -14.03 -19.81
C ASN A 241 30.85 -12.94 -18.99
N GLY A 242 30.44 -11.84 -19.62
CA GLY A 242 29.70 -10.77 -18.93
C GLY A 242 28.33 -11.23 -18.48
N PHE A 243 27.64 -12.09 -19.25
CA PHE A 243 26.37 -12.70 -18.84
C PHE A 243 26.52 -13.48 -17.54
N LYS A 244 27.54 -14.36 -17.47
CA LYS A 244 27.82 -15.15 -16.25
C LYS A 244 28.19 -14.25 -15.08
N ARG A 245 29.04 -13.24 -15.28
CA ARG A 245 29.47 -12.31 -14.22
C ARG A 245 28.30 -11.49 -13.69
N LEU A 246 27.48 -10.90 -14.56
CA LEU A 246 26.33 -10.10 -14.15
C LEU A 246 25.26 -10.95 -13.46
N HIS A 247 25.00 -12.16 -13.97
CA HIS A 247 24.10 -13.08 -13.26
C HIS A 247 24.60 -13.40 -11.85
N LEU A 248 25.87 -13.78 -11.70
CA LEU A 248 26.45 -14.08 -10.39
C LEU A 248 26.44 -12.88 -9.45
N LEU A 249 26.67 -11.67 -9.97
CA LEU A 249 26.54 -10.44 -9.19
C LEU A 249 25.10 -10.23 -8.73
N LEU A 250 24.12 -10.40 -9.62
CA LEU A 250 22.69 -10.25 -9.32
C LEU A 250 22.20 -11.26 -8.28
N GLU A 251 22.68 -12.51 -8.32
CA GLU A 251 22.34 -13.54 -7.32
C GLU A 251 22.85 -13.21 -5.91
N ARG A 252 23.83 -12.31 -5.78
CA ARG A 252 24.34 -11.83 -4.47
C ARG A 252 23.52 -10.70 -3.88
N GLN A 253 22.64 -10.09 -4.68
CA GLN A 253 21.89 -8.92 -4.24
C GLN A 253 20.80 -9.29 -3.24
N THR A 254 20.34 -8.28 -2.49
CA THR A 254 19.26 -8.47 -1.50
C THR A 254 17.88 -8.53 -2.15
N TYR A 255 17.84 -8.45 -3.48
CA TYR A 255 16.65 -8.54 -4.31
C TYR A 255 16.87 -9.51 -5.46
N ARG A 256 15.76 -10.03 -5.98
CA ARG A 256 15.69 -10.86 -7.17
C ARG A 256 14.84 -10.18 -8.23
N LEU A 257 15.43 -9.88 -9.38
CA LEU A 257 14.71 -9.29 -10.51
C LEU A 257 13.87 -10.36 -11.21
N ALA A 258 12.62 -10.02 -11.55
CA ALA A 258 11.70 -10.93 -12.20
C ALA A 258 10.77 -10.22 -13.19
N SER A 259 10.18 -11.02 -14.08
CA SER A 259 9.11 -10.64 -15.00
C SER A 259 7.95 -10.04 -14.22
N TRP A 260 7.33 -8.96 -14.71
CA TRP A 260 6.14 -8.38 -14.08
C TRP A 260 5.01 -9.40 -13.86
N ARG A 261 4.97 -10.44 -14.70
CA ARG A 261 4.00 -11.54 -14.66
C ARG A 261 4.05 -12.37 -13.39
N THR A 262 5.18 -12.40 -12.67
CA THR A 262 5.31 -13.19 -11.43
C THR A 262 4.70 -12.49 -10.22
N ALA A 263 4.30 -11.23 -10.34
CA ALA A 263 3.80 -10.44 -9.21
C ALA A 263 2.53 -11.01 -8.57
N ALA A 264 1.66 -11.61 -9.38
CA ALA A 264 0.41 -12.19 -8.90
C ALA A 264 0.64 -13.36 -7.95
N ASP A 265 1.67 -14.16 -8.17
CA ASP A 265 1.88 -15.44 -7.48
C ASP A 265 3.01 -15.39 -6.43
N ASP A 266 4.14 -14.76 -6.77
CA ASP A 266 5.40 -14.91 -6.02
C ASP A 266 5.78 -13.67 -5.20
N ILE A 267 5.02 -12.58 -5.28
CA ILE A 267 5.38 -11.33 -4.60
C ILE A 267 5.44 -11.54 -3.08
N ASN A 268 6.58 -11.20 -2.49
CA ASN A 268 6.83 -11.44 -1.07
C ASN A 268 6.74 -10.17 -0.23
N TRP A 269 6.02 -9.17 -0.70
CA TRP A 269 5.78 -7.93 0.03
C TRP A 269 4.37 -7.41 -0.29
N ARG A 270 3.74 -6.76 0.67
CA ARG A 270 2.35 -6.32 0.55
C ARG A 270 2.25 -5.11 -0.38
N ARG A 271 1.30 -5.15 -1.32
CA ARG A 271 0.99 -4.06 -2.24
C ARG A 271 -0.21 -3.23 -1.77
N PHE A 272 -0.44 -2.09 -2.43
CA PHE A 272 -1.77 -1.48 -2.48
C PHE A 272 -2.55 -2.14 -3.62
N PHE A 273 -3.61 -2.89 -3.27
CA PHE A 273 -4.32 -3.76 -4.21
C PHE A 273 -3.35 -4.68 -4.97
N ASP A 274 -3.36 -4.64 -6.29
CA ASP A 274 -2.48 -5.39 -7.20
C ASP A 274 -1.45 -4.49 -7.91
N ILE A 275 -1.19 -3.28 -7.40
CA ILE A 275 -0.28 -2.29 -8.00
C ILE A 275 1.15 -2.54 -7.51
N ASN A 276 2.03 -2.96 -8.41
CA ASN A 276 3.43 -3.32 -8.12
C ASN A 276 4.31 -2.12 -7.79
N GLU A 277 3.87 -0.91 -8.10
CA GLU A 277 4.60 0.31 -7.86
C GLU A 277 4.25 0.94 -6.49
N LEU A 278 3.43 0.28 -5.66
CA LEU A 278 3.00 0.78 -4.35
C LEU A 278 3.25 -0.24 -3.23
N GLY A 279 4.33 -0.02 -2.49
CA GLY A 279 4.78 -0.84 -1.36
C GLY A 279 4.07 -0.51 -0.05
N GLY A 280 3.43 -1.50 0.55
CA GLY A 280 2.72 -1.39 1.82
C GLY A 280 3.64 -1.09 3.00
N LEU A 281 3.29 -0.07 3.78
CA LEU A 281 4.00 0.38 4.98
C LEU A 281 3.50 -0.30 6.25
N ARG A 282 4.40 -0.43 7.23
CA ARG A 282 4.13 -0.96 8.57
C ARG A 282 3.85 0.13 9.59
N VAL A 283 2.85 0.99 9.30
CA VAL A 283 2.51 2.15 10.14
C VAL A 283 1.97 1.78 11.53
N GLU A 284 1.67 0.51 11.80
CA GLU A 284 1.40 0.02 13.15
C GLU A 284 2.63 0.13 14.07
N ARG A 285 3.84 0.22 13.48
CA ARG A 285 5.08 0.44 14.22
C ARG A 285 5.27 1.92 14.51
N ALA A 286 5.65 2.23 15.75
CA ALA A 286 5.76 3.61 16.17
C ALA A 286 6.79 4.43 15.38
N VAL A 287 7.94 3.84 15.08
CA VAL A 287 9.01 4.49 14.29
C VAL A 287 8.59 4.81 12.86
N VAL A 288 7.81 3.92 12.23
CA VAL A 288 7.31 4.12 10.86
C VAL A 288 6.26 5.21 10.85
N PHE A 289 5.29 5.15 11.78
CA PHE A 289 4.26 6.17 11.96
C PHE A 289 4.86 7.57 12.13
N GLU A 290 5.83 7.76 13.04
CA GLU A 290 6.44 9.08 13.24
C GLU A 290 7.22 9.53 12.00
N ALA A 291 7.99 8.63 11.37
CA ALA A 291 8.77 8.98 10.18
C ALA A 291 7.91 9.41 8.99
N THR A 292 6.75 8.76 8.78
CA THR A 292 5.84 9.10 7.67
C THR A 292 4.92 10.27 7.96
N HIS A 293 4.71 10.63 9.23
CA HIS A 293 3.81 11.72 9.62
C HIS A 293 4.54 12.97 10.14
N ALA A 294 5.87 12.95 10.28
CA ALA A 294 6.63 14.05 10.87
C ALA A 294 6.33 15.41 10.21
N LYS A 295 6.40 15.49 8.87
CA LYS A 295 6.08 16.72 8.14
C LYS A 295 4.60 17.10 8.30
N LEU A 296 3.68 16.13 8.28
CA LEU A 296 2.27 16.39 8.53
C LEU A 296 2.03 17.03 9.91
N PHE A 297 2.66 16.49 10.95
CA PHE A 297 2.57 17.03 12.31
C PHE A 297 3.17 18.42 12.41
N GLU A 298 4.29 18.69 11.74
CA GLU A 298 4.86 20.03 11.64
C GLU A 298 3.86 21.03 11.02
N LEU A 299 3.22 20.66 9.90
CA LEU A 299 2.21 21.51 9.23
C LEU A 299 0.98 21.76 10.11
N ILE A 300 0.55 20.75 10.89
CA ILE A 300 -0.55 20.88 11.86
C ILE A 300 -0.14 21.80 13.01
N GLU A 301 1.05 21.63 13.58
CA GLU A 301 1.57 22.45 14.68
C GLU A 301 1.69 23.92 14.27
N ARG A 302 2.11 24.18 13.01
CA ARG A 302 2.23 25.53 12.46
C ARG A 302 0.91 26.18 12.05
N GLY A 303 -0.22 25.47 12.15
CA GLY A 303 -1.53 26.00 11.80
C GLY A 303 -1.84 26.05 10.30
N LEU A 304 -1.11 25.29 9.48
CA LEU A 304 -1.27 25.25 8.02
C LEU A 304 -2.33 24.24 7.57
N VAL A 305 -2.57 23.20 8.36
CA VAL A 305 -3.58 22.16 8.10
C VAL A 305 -4.60 22.17 9.23
N ASP A 306 -5.89 22.08 8.91
CA ASP A 306 -7.00 22.21 9.87
C ASP A 306 -7.83 20.94 10.02
N GLY A 307 -7.63 19.96 9.13
CA GLY A 307 -8.23 18.64 9.21
C GLY A 307 -7.49 17.65 8.34
N LEU A 308 -7.80 16.37 8.50
CA LEU A 308 -7.23 15.30 7.69
C LEU A 308 -8.32 14.46 7.04
N ARG A 309 -8.00 13.95 5.85
CA ARG A 309 -8.63 12.77 5.26
C ARG A 309 -7.56 11.69 5.16
N ILE A 310 -7.86 10.50 5.64
CA ILE A 310 -6.95 9.35 5.61
C ILE A 310 -7.34 8.46 4.44
N ASP A 311 -6.42 8.30 3.50
CA ASP A 311 -6.55 7.39 2.36
C ASP A 311 -6.50 5.93 2.79
N HIS A 312 -7.39 5.13 2.21
CA HIS A 312 -7.40 3.68 2.27
C HIS A 312 -7.13 3.08 3.67
N ILE A 313 -7.95 3.48 4.64
CA ILE A 313 -7.78 3.04 6.04
C ILE A 313 -7.86 1.52 6.19
N ASP A 314 -8.62 0.86 5.31
CA ASP A 314 -8.82 -0.59 5.30
C ASP A 314 -7.61 -1.38 4.80
N GLY A 315 -6.55 -0.73 4.32
CA GLY A 315 -5.26 -1.40 4.05
C GLY A 315 -4.39 -1.60 5.29
N LEU A 316 -4.66 -0.88 6.38
CA LEU A 316 -3.82 -0.88 7.57
C LEU A 316 -3.92 -2.17 8.37
N ALA A 317 -2.82 -2.54 9.04
CA ALA A 317 -2.78 -3.70 9.94
C ALA A 317 -3.62 -3.51 11.21
N ASP A 318 -3.72 -2.28 11.72
CA ASP A 318 -4.53 -1.91 12.89
C ASP A 318 -5.15 -0.51 12.70
N PRO A 319 -6.22 -0.39 11.89
CA PRO A 319 -6.92 0.88 11.62
C PRO A 319 -7.31 1.64 12.89
N ARG A 320 -7.86 0.91 13.86
CA ARG A 320 -8.27 1.44 15.17
C ARG A 320 -7.08 2.00 15.94
N GLY A 321 -6.01 1.22 16.06
CA GLY A 321 -4.78 1.63 16.74
C GLY A 321 -4.15 2.85 16.08
N TYR A 322 -4.12 2.88 14.74
CA TYR A 322 -3.65 4.01 13.95
C TYR A 322 -4.49 5.27 14.23
N CYS A 323 -5.81 5.24 14.08
CA CYS A 323 -6.67 6.41 14.24
C CYS A 323 -6.59 7.00 15.65
N ARG A 324 -6.60 6.15 16.69
CA ARG A 324 -6.45 6.58 18.09
C ARG A 324 -5.06 7.13 18.40
N LYS A 325 -4.02 6.64 17.73
CA LYS A 325 -2.67 7.19 17.85
C LYS A 325 -2.58 8.56 17.18
N LEU A 326 -3.14 8.68 15.96
CA LEU A 326 -3.22 9.92 15.22
C LEU A 326 -3.97 11.00 16.00
N ARG A 327 -5.18 10.69 16.49
CA ARG A 327 -6.01 11.60 17.32
C ARG A 327 -5.21 12.17 18.49
N ARG A 328 -4.63 11.30 19.32
CA ARG A 328 -3.82 11.73 20.48
C ARG A 328 -2.63 12.59 20.08
N ARG A 329 -1.96 12.23 18.98
CA ARG A 329 -0.80 12.98 18.48
C ARG A 329 -1.23 14.37 18.01
N VAL A 330 -2.32 14.48 17.25
CA VAL A 330 -2.89 15.75 16.80
C VAL A 330 -3.33 16.62 17.98
N GLU A 331 -4.10 16.08 18.93
CA GLU A 331 -4.55 16.80 20.13
C GLU A 331 -3.37 17.41 20.91
N SER A 332 -2.27 16.67 21.03
CA SER A 332 -1.05 17.18 21.69
C SER A 332 -0.40 18.39 20.98
N LEU A 333 -0.66 18.55 19.68
CA LEU A 333 -0.13 19.64 18.86
C LEU A 333 -1.06 20.85 18.83
N LEU A 334 -2.38 20.67 19.04
CA LEU A 334 -3.34 21.77 18.94
C LEU A 334 -3.04 22.91 19.92
N ALA A 335 -2.58 22.59 21.13
CA ALA A 335 -2.18 23.59 22.13
C ALA A 335 -0.97 24.45 21.73
N ARG A 336 -0.19 24.01 20.73
CA ARG A 336 1.01 24.70 20.25
C ARG A 336 0.76 25.52 18.98
N ARG A 337 -0.47 25.45 18.44
CA ARG A 337 -0.84 26.19 17.25
C ARG A 337 -0.84 27.70 17.53
N PRO A 338 -0.50 28.53 16.53
CA PRO A 338 -0.65 29.98 16.62
C PRO A 338 -2.09 30.38 16.99
N LEU A 339 -2.26 31.44 17.79
CA LEU A 339 -3.57 31.92 18.26
C LEU A 339 -4.54 32.22 17.10
N ASN A 340 -4.03 32.74 15.98
CA ASN A 340 -4.81 33.03 14.77
C ASN A 340 -5.22 31.78 13.97
N ALA A 341 -4.72 30.60 14.34
CA ALA A 341 -5.04 29.31 13.74
C ALA A 341 -5.49 28.27 14.80
N ALA A 342 -5.89 28.74 15.99
CA ALA A 342 -6.42 27.89 17.04
C ALA A 342 -7.72 27.19 16.60
N LEU A 343 -7.85 25.92 16.97
CA LEU A 343 -9.01 25.07 16.68
C LEU A 343 -9.41 24.36 17.96
N GLU A 344 -10.70 24.37 18.27
CA GLU A 344 -11.25 23.58 19.37
C GLU A 344 -11.27 22.09 19.04
N HIS A 345 -11.56 21.78 17.77
CA HIS A 345 -11.62 20.42 17.25
C HIS A 345 -10.94 20.33 15.89
N PHE A 346 -10.24 19.23 15.66
CA PHE A 346 -9.52 18.97 14.42
C PHE A 346 -10.18 17.79 13.70
N PRO A 347 -10.93 17.98 12.61
CA PRO A 347 -11.63 16.91 11.94
C PRO A 347 -10.68 15.89 11.30
N ILE A 348 -10.97 14.59 11.48
CA ILE A 348 -10.27 13.46 10.85
C ILE A 348 -11.30 12.57 10.18
N TYR A 349 -11.33 12.59 8.86
CA TYR A 349 -12.15 11.71 8.03
C TYR A 349 -11.33 10.52 7.52
N VAL A 350 -11.98 9.39 7.30
CA VAL A 350 -11.35 8.21 6.68
C VAL A 350 -12.04 7.85 5.39
N GLU A 351 -11.28 7.53 4.36
CA GLU A 351 -11.83 6.83 3.21
C GLU A 351 -12.11 5.39 3.62
N LYS A 352 -13.39 5.06 3.74
CA LYS A 352 -13.87 3.73 4.10
C LYS A 352 -15.22 3.50 3.43
N ILE A 353 -15.34 2.39 2.71
CA ILE A 353 -16.58 1.99 2.07
C ILE A 353 -17.40 1.16 3.06
N LEU A 354 -18.64 1.58 3.33
CA LEU A 354 -19.55 0.87 4.23
C LEU A 354 -20.45 -0.05 3.41
N GLY A 355 -20.48 -1.34 3.76
CA GLY A 355 -21.47 -2.27 3.24
C GLY A 355 -22.85 -2.08 3.87
N ALA A 356 -23.84 -2.85 3.40
CA ALA A 356 -25.20 -2.80 3.90
C ALA A 356 -25.26 -3.04 5.42
N ASN A 357 -25.90 -2.11 6.13
CA ASN A 357 -26.02 -2.10 7.60
C ASN A 357 -24.68 -2.00 8.37
N GLU A 358 -23.56 -1.79 7.68
CA GLU A 358 -22.26 -1.56 8.30
C GLU A 358 -22.18 -0.13 8.84
N HIS A 359 -21.60 0.03 10.03
CA HIS A 359 -21.37 1.33 10.64
C HIS A 359 -19.89 1.53 10.93
N LEU A 360 -19.40 2.75 10.73
CA LEU A 360 -18.04 3.11 11.11
C LEU A 360 -17.84 2.89 12.62
N HIS A 361 -16.78 2.17 12.96
CA HIS A 361 -16.42 1.88 14.36
C HIS A 361 -16.16 3.18 15.13
N ARG A 362 -17.03 3.50 16.08
CA ARG A 362 -16.98 4.76 16.85
C ARG A 362 -15.72 4.89 17.72
N ASP A 363 -15.09 3.78 18.07
CA ASP A 363 -13.93 3.77 18.95
C ASP A 363 -12.59 4.07 18.25
N TRP A 364 -12.64 4.36 16.94
CA TRP A 364 -11.51 4.86 16.14
C TRP A 364 -11.18 6.34 16.43
N LEU A 365 -12.14 7.09 16.98
CA LEU A 365 -12.01 8.54 17.26
C LEU A 365 -11.81 9.39 15.99
N THR A 366 -12.48 9.01 14.92
CA THR A 366 -12.59 9.77 13.66
C THR A 366 -13.95 10.47 13.61
N ASP A 367 -14.10 11.42 12.70
CA ASP A 367 -15.27 12.29 12.57
C ASP A 367 -16.27 11.83 11.49
N GLY A 368 -15.91 10.79 10.73
CA GLY A 368 -16.77 10.20 9.72
C GLY A 368 -15.98 9.57 8.58
N THR A 369 -16.70 9.19 7.52
CA THR A 369 -16.14 8.73 6.26
C THR A 369 -15.99 9.90 5.28
N THR A 370 -15.65 9.62 4.02
CA THR A 370 -15.72 10.58 2.92
C THR A 370 -17.10 10.70 2.26
N GLY A 371 -18.10 9.93 2.71
CA GLY A 371 -19.51 10.11 2.34
C GLY A 371 -20.06 9.26 1.20
N TYR A 372 -19.42 8.15 0.84
CA TYR A 372 -19.94 7.23 -0.19
C TYR A 372 -21.31 6.66 0.20
N GLU A 373 -21.55 6.43 1.49
CA GLU A 373 -22.84 5.96 2.00
C GLU A 373 -23.96 6.98 1.75
N PHE A 374 -23.68 8.28 1.86
CA PHE A 374 -24.64 9.33 1.54
C PHE A 374 -24.90 9.39 0.03
N MET A 375 -23.85 9.26 -0.78
CA MET A 375 -23.97 9.20 -2.25
C MET A 375 -24.86 8.03 -2.69
N ASN A 376 -24.69 6.86 -2.06
CA ASN A 376 -25.53 5.69 -2.32
C ASN A 376 -27.00 5.94 -1.96
N GLN A 377 -27.28 6.52 -0.79
CA GLN A 377 -28.63 6.87 -0.34
C GLN A 377 -29.33 7.84 -1.30
N VAL A 378 -28.65 8.90 -1.73
CA VAL A 378 -29.22 9.87 -2.68
C VAL A 378 -29.49 9.21 -4.03
N SER A 379 -28.58 8.38 -4.54
CA SER A 379 -28.77 7.66 -5.80
C SER A 379 -29.98 6.74 -5.77
N LEU A 380 -30.24 6.04 -4.66
CA LEU A 380 -31.42 5.17 -4.52
C LEU A 380 -32.75 5.93 -4.71
N LEU A 381 -32.82 7.20 -4.34
CA LEU A 381 -34.01 8.05 -4.49
C LEU A 381 -34.21 8.58 -5.92
N GLN A 382 -33.19 8.50 -6.78
CA GLN A 382 -33.21 9.08 -8.14
C GLN A 382 -33.82 8.14 -9.18
N HIS A 383 -34.18 6.92 -8.81
CA HIS A 383 -34.63 5.88 -9.74
C HIS A 383 -36.08 5.48 -9.49
N ASP A 384 -36.88 5.40 -10.57
CA ASP A 384 -38.27 4.96 -10.51
C ASP A 384 -38.33 3.43 -10.30
N PRO A 385 -38.92 2.93 -9.19
CA PRO A 385 -39.00 1.49 -8.91
C PRO A 385 -39.72 0.70 -10.01
N ALA A 386 -40.59 1.31 -10.82
CA ALA A 386 -41.23 0.65 -11.95
C ALA A 386 -40.24 0.22 -13.05
N GLY A 387 -39.03 0.80 -13.07
CA GLY A 387 -37.97 0.47 -14.01
C GLY A 387 -37.23 -0.83 -13.68
N GLU A 388 -37.33 -1.36 -12.45
CA GLU A 388 -36.52 -2.51 -12.03
C GLU A 388 -36.82 -3.77 -12.84
N ALA A 389 -38.09 -4.16 -12.94
CA ALA A 389 -38.51 -5.37 -13.65
C ALA A 389 -38.14 -5.35 -15.14
N PRO A 390 -38.52 -4.33 -15.95
CA PRO A 390 -38.23 -4.33 -17.38
C PRO A 390 -36.73 -4.27 -17.68
N LEU A 391 -35.94 -3.54 -16.89
CA LEU A 391 -34.48 -3.48 -17.08
C LEU A 391 -33.80 -4.79 -16.68
N THR A 392 -34.27 -5.45 -15.62
CA THR A 392 -33.78 -6.77 -15.20
C THR A 392 -34.06 -7.81 -16.27
N GLU A 393 -35.29 -7.85 -16.80
CA GLU A 393 -35.68 -8.78 -17.86
C GLU A 393 -34.88 -8.56 -19.14
N LEU A 394 -34.73 -7.29 -19.57
CA LEU A 394 -33.93 -6.95 -20.74
C LEU A 394 -32.47 -7.39 -20.58
N TRP A 395 -31.86 -7.09 -19.43
CA TRP A 395 -30.48 -7.45 -19.14
C TRP A 395 -30.26 -8.98 -19.16
N ALA A 396 -31.14 -9.71 -18.49
CA ALA A 396 -31.09 -11.17 -18.44
C ALA A 396 -31.24 -11.80 -19.84
N ASN A 397 -32.20 -11.33 -20.63
CA ASN A 397 -32.47 -11.86 -21.97
C ASN A 397 -31.36 -11.57 -22.98
N VAL A 398 -30.68 -10.41 -22.88
CA VAL A 398 -29.62 -10.03 -23.83
C VAL A 398 -28.30 -10.71 -23.51
N THR A 399 -28.00 -10.95 -22.23
CA THR A 399 -26.65 -11.32 -21.81
C THR A 399 -26.53 -12.73 -21.27
N GLU A 400 -27.63 -13.34 -20.80
CA GLU A 400 -27.64 -14.63 -20.09
C GLU A 400 -26.68 -14.66 -18.88
N ARG A 401 -26.31 -13.48 -18.36
CA ARG A 401 -25.43 -13.34 -17.20
C ARG A 401 -26.21 -13.53 -15.89
N PRO A 402 -25.54 -13.99 -14.82
CA PRO A 402 -26.17 -14.12 -13.52
C PRO A 402 -26.53 -12.76 -12.91
N ASP A 403 -27.23 -12.82 -11.78
CA ASP A 403 -27.56 -11.63 -11.00
C ASP A 403 -26.31 -11.01 -10.34
N PHE A 404 -26.47 -9.81 -9.79
CA PHE A 404 -25.33 -9.06 -9.26
C PHE A 404 -24.59 -9.77 -8.11
N PRO A 405 -25.28 -10.34 -7.09
CA PRO A 405 -24.59 -11.08 -6.03
C PRO A 405 -23.72 -12.24 -6.56
N GLU A 406 -24.22 -13.00 -7.53
CA GLU A 406 -23.46 -14.10 -8.13
C GLU A 406 -22.32 -13.59 -9.03
N GLU A 407 -22.50 -12.48 -9.77
CA GLU A 407 -21.40 -11.81 -10.48
C GLU A 407 -20.28 -11.38 -9.52
N VAL A 408 -20.62 -10.81 -8.35
CA VAL A 408 -19.64 -10.45 -7.32
C VAL A 408 -18.90 -11.70 -6.82
N ARG A 409 -19.60 -12.81 -6.59
CA ARG A 409 -18.97 -14.08 -6.16
C ARG A 409 -17.98 -14.59 -7.21
N LEU A 410 -18.39 -14.63 -8.48
CA LEU A 410 -17.53 -15.04 -9.60
C LEU A 410 -16.33 -14.12 -9.78
N ALA A 411 -16.53 -12.80 -9.66
CA ALA A 411 -15.47 -11.81 -9.71
C ALA A 411 -14.48 -11.99 -8.55
N ARG A 412 -14.96 -12.29 -7.35
CA ARG A 412 -14.11 -12.51 -6.17
C ARG A 412 -13.26 -13.77 -6.32
N HIS A 413 -13.83 -14.85 -6.85
CA HIS A 413 -13.06 -16.03 -7.22
C HIS A 413 -11.99 -15.72 -8.28
N LEU A 414 -12.31 -14.92 -9.30
CA LEU A 414 -11.34 -14.52 -10.32
C LEU A 414 -10.17 -13.76 -9.70
N VAL A 415 -10.45 -12.74 -8.87
CA VAL A 415 -9.41 -11.91 -8.23
C VAL A 415 -8.52 -12.74 -7.31
N LEU A 416 -9.10 -13.62 -6.48
CA LEU A 416 -8.36 -14.47 -5.53
C LEU A 416 -7.50 -15.54 -6.21
N ASN A 417 -7.77 -15.89 -7.47
CA ASN A 417 -6.99 -16.85 -8.26
C ASN A 417 -6.15 -16.19 -9.37
N ALA A 418 -6.15 -14.86 -9.44
CA ALA A 418 -5.36 -14.09 -10.38
C ALA A 418 -4.56 -13.02 -9.63
N SER A 419 -4.98 -11.76 -9.64
CA SER A 419 -4.14 -10.65 -9.17
C SER A 419 -3.80 -10.67 -7.67
N LEU A 420 -4.61 -11.34 -6.84
CA LEU A 420 -4.39 -11.54 -5.40
C LEU A 420 -4.06 -12.99 -5.01
N ALA A 421 -3.61 -13.83 -5.95
CA ALA A 421 -3.30 -15.24 -5.67
C ALA A 421 -2.21 -15.41 -4.60
N GLY A 422 -1.11 -14.67 -4.71
CA GLY A 422 -0.01 -14.66 -3.76
C GLY A 422 -0.41 -14.10 -2.39
N ASP A 423 -1.27 -13.07 -2.36
CA ASP A 423 -1.84 -12.53 -1.12
C ASP A 423 -2.73 -13.59 -0.42
N CYS A 424 -3.59 -14.29 -1.17
CA CYS A 424 -4.40 -15.39 -0.66
C CYS A 424 -3.56 -16.55 -0.14
N GLU A 425 -2.50 -16.92 -0.87
CA GLU A 425 -1.54 -17.94 -0.47
C GLU A 425 -0.82 -17.56 0.83
N SER A 426 -0.43 -16.30 0.98
CA SER A 426 0.21 -15.79 2.20
C SER A 426 -0.70 -15.97 3.44
N VAL A 427 -2.00 -15.69 3.31
CA VAL A 427 -2.97 -15.95 4.39
C VAL A 427 -3.09 -17.44 4.69
N ALA A 428 -3.21 -18.29 3.65
CA ALA A 428 -3.31 -19.73 3.83
C ALA A 428 -2.08 -20.33 4.53
N GLN A 429 -0.88 -19.88 4.16
CA GLN A 429 0.37 -20.26 4.83
C GLN A 429 0.41 -19.77 6.29
N ALA A 430 -0.04 -18.53 6.55
CA ALA A 430 -0.11 -18.01 7.92
C ALA A 430 -1.06 -18.84 8.80
N LEU A 431 -2.22 -19.23 8.27
CA LEU A 431 -3.18 -20.10 8.95
C LEU A 431 -2.62 -21.52 9.16
N LEU A 432 -1.89 -22.07 8.20
CA LEU A 432 -1.20 -23.36 8.37
C LEU A 432 -0.19 -23.31 9.52
N GLN A 433 0.54 -22.20 9.67
CA GLN A 433 1.46 -22.01 10.80
C GLN A 433 0.71 -21.91 12.14
N VAL A 434 -0.51 -21.36 12.16
CA VAL A 434 -1.38 -21.38 13.34
C VAL A 434 -1.80 -22.81 13.66
N ALA A 435 -2.30 -23.55 12.66
CA ALA A 435 -2.76 -24.93 12.81
C ALA A 435 -1.68 -25.86 13.37
N ARG A 436 -0.41 -25.64 12.98
CA ARG A 436 0.75 -26.43 13.45
C ARG A 436 1.15 -26.18 14.90
N ASN A 437 0.60 -25.15 15.57
CA ASN A 437 0.89 -24.89 16.98
C ASN A 437 0.07 -25.75 17.94
N ASP A 438 -0.96 -26.45 17.46
CA ASP A 438 -1.84 -27.28 18.29
C ASP A 438 -1.88 -28.72 17.74
N LEU A 439 -1.78 -29.69 18.65
CA LEU A 439 -1.81 -31.12 18.34
C LEU A 439 -3.13 -31.55 17.69
N MET A 440 -4.23 -30.86 17.98
CA MET A 440 -5.57 -31.18 17.45
C MET A 440 -5.78 -30.65 16.04
N THR A 441 -5.00 -29.66 15.60
CA THR A 441 -5.16 -29.01 14.29
C THR A 441 -3.97 -29.21 13.36
N ARG A 442 -2.87 -29.83 13.81
CA ARG A 442 -1.62 -29.98 13.05
C ARG A 442 -1.73 -30.76 11.74
N ASP A 443 -2.75 -31.62 11.61
CA ASP A 443 -2.97 -32.44 10.40
C ASP A 443 -3.84 -31.72 9.36
N LEU A 444 -4.32 -30.50 9.65
CA LEU A 444 -4.99 -29.67 8.66
C LEU A 444 -4.01 -29.30 7.55
N THR A 445 -4.38 -29.66 6.33
CA THR A 445 -3.52 -29.47 5.15
C THR A 445 -3.66 -28.06 4.59
N LEU A 446 -2.60 -27.59 3.94
CA LEU A 446 -2.63 -26.31 3.20
C LEU A 446 -3.74 -26.29 2.14
N GLY A 447 -3.95 -27.41 1.44
CA GLY A 447 -5.00 -27.51 0.41
C GLY A 447 -6.41 -27.33 0.97
N ALA A 448 -6.71 -27.90 2.14
CA ALA A 448 -7.99 -27.67 2.82
C ALA A 448 -8.14 -26.22 3.28
N ILE A 449 -7.08 -25.64 3.86
CA ILE A 449 -7.05 -24.23 4.29
C ILE A 449 -7.31 -23.30 3.12
N ARG A 450 -6.69 -23.53 1.96
CA ARG A 450 -6.94 -22.72 0.74
C ARG A 450 -8.41 -22.75 0.33
N ARG A 451 -9.01 -23.93 0.22
CA ARG A 451 -10.43 -24.05 -0.19
C ARG A 451 -11.36 -23.34 0.80
N ALA A 452 -11.20 -23.59 2.09
CA ALA A 452 -12.03 -22.99 3.12
C ALA A 452 -11.85 -21.47 3.21
N LEU A 453 -10.61 -20.98 3.09
CA LEU A 453 -10.30 -19.55 3.04
C LEU A 453 -10.95 -18.89 1.82
N GLN A 454 -10.79 -19.47 0.62
CA GLN A 454 -11.36 -18.92 -0.60
C GLN A 454 -12.89 -18.87 -0.54
N ALA A 455 -13.54 -19.94 -0.05
CA ALA A 455 -14.98 -19.95 0.15
C ALA A 455 -15.42 -18.87 1.16
N LEU A 456 -14.73 -18.73 2.30
CA LEU A 456 -15.02 -17.71 3.30
C LEU A 456 -14.91 -16.28 2.72
N VAL A 457 -13.81 -15.98 2.00
CA VAL A 457 -13.61 -14.65 1.40
C VAL A 457 -14.60 -14.41 0.26
N ALA A 458 -14.94 -15.43 -0.54
CA ALA A 458 -15.91 -15.34 -1.63
C ALA A 458 -17.27 -14.82 -1.16
N HIS A 459 -17.67 -15.15 0.08
CA HIS A 459 -18.94 -14.77 0.69
C HIS A 459 -18.88 -13.59 1.67
N TYR A 460 -17.75 -12.87 1.73
CA TYR A 460 -17.62 -11.73 2.64
C TYR A 460 -18.54 -10.56 2.22
N PRO A 461 -19.45 -10.09 3.08
CA PRO A 461 -20.45 -9.08 2.72
C PRO A 461 -19.97 -7.63 2.90
N VAL A 462 -18.80 -7.45 3.53
CA VAL A 462 -18.18 -6.14 3.82
C VAL A 462 -16.73 -6.15 3.34
N TYR A 463 -16.09 -4.98 3.25
CA TYR A 463 -14.69 -4.89 2.81
C TYR A 463 -13.76 -5.68 3.75
N ARG A 464 -13.95 -5.52 5.06
CA ARG A 464 -13.22 -6.29 6.06
C ARG A 464 -13.91 -6.22 7.42
N THR A 465 -13.52 -7.13 8.30
CA THR A 465 -13.80 -7.04 9.74
C THR A 465 -12.54 -6.56 10.48
N TYR A 466 -12.68 -6.20 11.75
CA TYR A 466 -11.67 -5.47 12.54
C TYR A 466 -11.26 -6.24 13.81
N PHE A 467 -10.80 -7.49 13.62
CA PHE A 467 -10.17 -8.30 14.66
C PHE A 467 -9.07 -7.53 15.37
N ASN A 468 -9.03 -7.65 16.69
CA ASN A 468 -7.99 -7.08 17.53
C ASN A 468 -7.58 -8.04 18.63
N ALA A 469 -6.74 -7.57 19.57
CA ALA A 469 -6.24 -8.41 20.65
C ALA A 469 -7.32 -9.08 21.50
N CYS A 470 -8.52 -8.50 21.54
CA CYS A 470 -9.67 -8.99 22.27
C CYS A 470 -10.58 -9.92 21.45
N GLY A 471 -10.24 -10.21 20.19
CA GLY A 471 -11.09 -10.97 19.26
C GLY A 471 -11.83 -10.06 18.27
N ARG A 472 -12.88 -10.62 17.67
CA ARG A 472 -13.77 -9.93 16.73
C ARG A 472 -14.72 -8.99 17.50
N PRO A 473 -14.87 -7.72 17.09
CA PRO A 473 -15.89 -6.84 17.65
C PRO A 473 -17.30 -7.38 17.41
N ALA A 474 -18.22 -7.15 18.35
CA ALA A 474 -19.61 -7.63 18.22
C ALA A 474 -20.32 -7.11 16.97
N GLN A 475 -20.02 -5.87 16.54
CA GLN A 475 -20.59 -5.30 15.31
C GLN A 475 -20.12 -5.99 14.02
N ASP A 476 -19.00 -6.72 14.08
CA ASP A 476 -18.43 -7.44 12.94
C ASP A 476 -18.86 -8.91 12.91
N GLU A 477 -19.46 -9.40 13.99
CA GLU A 477 -19.80 -10.82 14.20
C GLU A 477 -20.82 -11.31 13.17
N ALA A 478 -21.89 -10.53 12.96
CA ALA A 478 -22.96 -10.91 12.04
C ALA A 478 -22.44 -11.11 10.60
N PHE A 479 -21.56 -10.22 10.14
CA PHE A 479 -20.98 -10.31 8.79
C PHE A 479 -20.07 -11.53 8.63
N PHE A 480 -19.27 -11.85 9.65
CA PHE A 480 -18.44 -13.04 9.62
C PHE A 480 -19.29 -14.32 9.63
N GLN A 481 -20.31 -14.39 10.47
CA GLN A 481 -21.20 -15.55 10.55
C GLN A 481 -21.98 -15.76 9.25
N GLN A 482 -22.44 -14.68 8.61
CA GLN A 482 -23.06 -14.74 7.28
C GLN A 482 -22.10 -15.35 6.25
N ALA A 483 -20.86 -14.87 6.19
CA ALA A 483 -19.85 -15.40 5.27
C ALA A 483 -19.54 -16.89 5.56
N LEU A 484 -19.46 -17.26 6.84
CA LEU A 484 -19.20 -18.63 7.27
C LEU A 484 -20.32 -19.59 6.87
N ALA A 485 -21.58 -19.18 7.09
CA ALA A 485 -22.76 -19.98 6.76
C ALA A 485 -22.85 -20.21 5.25
N ASN A 486 -22.62 -19.16 4.44
CA ASN A 486 -22.66 -19.27 2.98
C ASN A 486 -21.47 -20.08 2.43
N ALA A 487 -20.27 -19.91 2.99
CA ALA A 487 -19.11 -20.72 2.60
C ALA A 487 -19.32 -22.22 2.81
N ARG A 488 -20.15 -22.62 3.78
CA ARG A 488 -20.50 -24.02 4.02
C ARG A 488 -21.24 -24.65 2.83
N HIS A 489 -21.98 -23.86 2.05
CA HIS A 489 -22.70 -24.35 0.87
C HIS A 489 -21.77 -24.64 -0.32
N ASP A 490 -20.62 -23.97 -0.39
CA ASP A 490 -19.63 -24.16 -1.47
C ASP A 490 -18.63 -25.30 -1.18
N LEU A 491 -18.56 -25.75 0.08
CA LEU A 491 -17.58 -26.72 0.54
C LEU A 491 -18.20 -28.12 0.73
N SER A 492 -17.37 -29.14 0.47
CA SER A 492 -17.70 -30.51 0.83
C SER A 492 -17.79 -30.68 2.35
N GLU A 493 -18.59 -31.65 2.82
CA GLU A 493 -18.75 -31.91 4.26
C GLU A 493 -17.43 -32.17 5.00
N ALA A 494 -16.43 -32.71 4.28
CA ALA A 494 -15.10 -32.97 4.82
C ALA A 494 -14.33 -31.69 5.23
N ASP A 495 -14.66 -30.55 4.63
CA ASP A 495 -14.02 -29.26 4.92
C ASP A 495 -14.82 -28.43 5.97
N TRP A 496 -16.01 -28.86 6.40
CA TRP A 496 -16.81 -28.12 7.39
C TRP A 496 -16.13 -27.92 8.75
N PRO A 497 -15.46 -28.92 9.36
CA PRO A 497 -14.76 -28.71 10.63
C PRO A 497 -13.67 -27.63 10.54
N LEU A 498 -13.11 -27.40 9.35
CA LEU A 498 -12.12 -26.36 9.14
C LEU A 498 -12.73 -24.96 9.19
N LEU A 499 -13.98 -24.77 8.74
CA LEU A 499 -14.68 -23.50 8.92
C LEU A 499 -14.82 -23.13 10.40
N GLU A 500 -15.14 -24.10 11.26
CA GLU A 500 -15.19 -23.89 12.71
C GLU A 500 -13.83 -23.49 13.29
N GLN A 501 -12.73 -24.06 12.77
CA GLN A 501 -11.37 -23.64 13.15
C GLN A 501 -11.04 -22.23 12.67
N LEU A 502 -11.41 -21.87 11.44
CA LEU A 502 -11.24 -20.52 10.92
C LEU A 502 -12.01 -19.49 11.74
N GLU A 503 -13.24 -19.80 12.16
CA GLU A 503 -14.02 -18.96 13.05
C GLU A 503 -13.28 -18.68 14.37
N GLN A 504 -12.74 -19.72 15.00
CA GLN A 504 -11.97 -19.59 16.24
C GLN A 504 -10.69 -18.76 16.05
N TRP A 505 -9.92 -19.02 14.98
CA TRP A 505 -8.68 -18.30 14.72
C TRP A 505 -8.92 -16.85 14.30
N LEU A 506 -9.93 -16.58 13.47
CA LEU A 506 -10.24 -15.27 12.92
C LEU A 506 -11.20 -14.50 13.83
N GLY A 507 -10.75 -14.28 15.06
CA GLY A 507 -11.39 -13.41 16.03
C GLY A 507 -12.40 -14.07 16.96
N GLY A 508 -12.74 -15.34 16.81
CA GLY A 508 -13.56 -16.08 17.80
C GLY A 508 -12.83 -16.23 19.15
N HIS A 509 -11.51 -16.48 19.11
CA HIS A 509 -10.65 -16.44 20.29
C HIS A 509 -9.76 -15.20 20.32
N ALA A 510 -9.77 -14.51 21.46
CA ALA A 510 -8.92 -13.36 21.68
C ALA A 510 -7.45 -13.81 21.76
N TRP A 511 -6.61 -13.43 20.79
CA TRP A 511 -5.20 -13.86 20.80
C TRP A 511 -4.42 -13.33 22.01
N ARG A 512 -4.91 -12.32 22.73
CA ARG A 512 -4.35 -11.91 24.03
C ARG A 512 -4.44 -12.98 25.12
N GLN A 513 -5.31 -13.98 24.98
CA GLN A 513 -5.45 -15.10 25.91
C GLN A 513 -4.33 -16.13 25.75
N LEU A 514 -3.77 -16.31 24.54
CA LEU A 514 -2.56 -17.11 24.34
C LEU A 514 -1.39 -16.46 25.07
N PRO A 515 -0.40 -17.17 25.64
CA PRO A 515 0.77 -16.55 26.26
C PRO A 515 1.61 -15.74 25.25
N PRO A 516 2.38 -14.71 25.70
CA PRO A 516 3.35 -14.04 24.84
C PRO A 516 4.33 -15.06 24.24
N GLY A 517 4.42 -15.12 22.91
CA GLY A 517 5.27 -16.12 22.25
C GLY A 517 4.97 -16.27 20.77
N ARG A 518 5.54 -17.32 20.17
CA ARG A 518 5.43 -17.62 18.73
C ARG A 518 3.98 -17.83 18.30
N ALA A 519 3.21 -18.63 19.02
CA ALA A 519 1.81 -18.91 18.69
C ALA A 519 0.95 -17.65 18.64
N ARG A 520 1.04 -16.77 19.67
CA ARG A 520 0.34 -15.47 19.69
C ARG A 520 0.74 -14.58 18.50
N LYS A 521 2.03 -14.54 18.15
CA LYS A 521 2.52 -13.75 17.01
C LYS A 521 2.00 -14.28 15.67
N GLN A 522 1.99 -15.60 15.48
CA GLN A 522 1.48 -16.24 14.27
C GLN A 522 -0.04 -16.04 14.12
N LEU A 523 -0.81 -16.18 15.20
CA LEU A 523 -2.26 -15.93 15.17
C LEU A 523 -2.58 -14.47 14.82
N ARG A 524 -1.89 -13.51 15.48
CA ARG A 524 -2.01 -12.09 15.14
C ARG A 524 -1.67 -11.84 13.67
N HIS A 525 -0.59 -12.44 13.18
CA HIS A 525 -0.16 -12.27 11.79
C HIS A 525 -1.21 -12.81 10.80
N ALA A 526 -1.75 -14.00 11.04
CA ALA A 526 -2.81 -14.58 10.21
C ALA A 526 -4.08 -13.70 10.19
N CYS A 527 -4.50 -13.18 11.36
CA CYS A 527 -5.63 -12.27 11.44
C CYS A 527 -5.39 -10.98 10.63
N VAL A 528 -4.24 -10.33 10.83
CA VAL A 528 -3.89 -9.11 10.10
C VAL A 528 -3.86 -9.36 8.59
N ARG A 529 -3.23 -10.45 8.16
CA ARG A 529 -3.14 -10.82 6.74
C ARG A 529 -4.51 -11.10 6.13
N PHE A 530 -5.37 -11.83 6.83
CA PHE A 530 -6.75 -12.07 6.38
C PHE A 530 -7.48 -10.74 6.16
N GLN A 531 -7.42 -9.82 7.12
CA GLN A 531 -8.12 -8.54 6.99
C GLN A 531 -7.51 -7.62 5.92
N GLN A 532 -6.21 -7.77 5.62
CA GLN A 532 -5.53 -7.09 4.52
C GLN A 532 -5.77 -7.75 3.15
N LEU A 533 -6.33 -8.96 3.11
CA LEU A 533 -6.76 -9.65 1.88
C LEU A 533 -8.22 -9.32 1.55
N THR A 534 -9.11 -9.27 2.53
CA THR A 534 -10.55 -9.08 2.25
C THR A 534 -10.83 -7.71 1.65
N ALA A 535 -10.14 -6.65 2.13
CA ALA A 535 -10.33 -5.28 1.65
C ALA A 535 -9.99 -5.08 0.16
N PRO A 536 -8.79 -5.44 -0.34
CA PRO A 536 -8.50 -5.38 -1.78
C PRO A 536 -9.40 -6.32 -2.59
N SER A 537 -9.75 -7.49 -2.05
CA SER A 537 -10.65 -8.44 -2.71
C SER A 537 -12.05 -7.85 -2.94
N ALA A 538 -12.60 -7.10 -1.99
CA ALA A 538 -13.88 -6.41 -2.15
C ALA A 538 -13.83 -5.35 -3.25
N ALA A 539 -12.85 -4.45 -3.22
CA ALA A 539 -12.70 -3.40 -4.24
C ALA A 539 -12.50 -4.01 -5.64
N LYS A 540 -11.55 -4.94 -5.80
CA LYS A 540 -11.24 -5.54 -7.10
C LYS A 540 -12.35 -6.39 -7.68
N ALA A 541 -13.10 -7.10 -6.83
CA ALA A 541 -14.20 -7.93 -7.28
C ALA A 541 -15.45 -7.12 -7.60
N VAL A 542 -15.79 -6.12 -6.79
CA VAL A 542 -17.02 -5.35 -6.94
C VAL A 542 -16.81 -4.17 -7.88
N GLU A 543 -15.93 -3.25 -7.51
CA GLU A 543 -15.72 -1.97 -8.20
C GLU A 543 -15.05 -2.17 -9.55
N ASP A 544 -13.95 -2.94 -9.61
CA ASP A 544 -13.14 -3.08 -10.82
C ASP A 544 -13.58 -4.25 -11.74
N THR A 545 -14.56 -5.06 -11.31
CA THR A 545 -14.98 -6.26 -12.07
C THR A 545 -16.50 -6.39 -12.20
N ALA A 546 -17.24 -6.57 -11.09
CA ALA A 546 -18.68 -6.85 -11.15
C ALA A 546 -19.48 -5.66 -11.71
N PHE A 547 -19.14 -4.43 -11.33
CA PHE A 547 -19.73 -3.21 -11.91
C PHE A 547 -19.54 -3.09 -13.42
N TYR A 548 -18.49 -3.68 -13.98
CA TYR A 548 -18.25 -3.70 -15.43
C TYR A 548 -18.86 -4.93 -16.11
N ARG A 549 -19.44 -5.86 -15.35
CA ARG A 549 -20.05 -7.09 -15.85
C ARG A 549 -21.57 -7.12 -15.73
N SER A 550 -22.15 -6.36 -14.80
CA SER A 550 -23.60 -6.23 -14.62
C SER A 550 -24.03 -4.82 -15.02
N ALA A 551 -24.71 -4.68 -16.15
CA ALA A 551 -25.18 -3.36 -16.64
C ALA A 551 -26.71 -3.22 -16.57
N ARG A 552 -27.35 -3.86 -15.57
CA ARG A 552 -28.80 -3.71 -15.31
C ARG A 552 -29.20 -2.22 -15.20
N LEU A 553 -28.42 -1.44 -14.46
CA LEU A 553 -28.57 0.01 -14.33
C LEU A 553 -27.20 0.62 -14.00
N LEU A 554 -26.48 1.10 -15.02
CA LEU A 554 -25.09 1.58 -14.87
C LEU A 554 -24.93 2.72 -13.87
N SER A 555 -25.95 3.57 -13.68
CA SER A 555 -25.92 4.64 -12.66
C SER A 555 -25.90 4.14 -11.22
N ARG A 556 -26.14 2.83 -11.00
CA ARG A 556 -26.00 2.17 -9.69
C ARG A 556 -24.64 1.49 -9.49
N ASN A 557 -23.78 1.52 -10.51
CA ASN A 557 -22.45 0.91 -10.48
C ASN A 557 -21.41 1.98 -10.12
N ASP A 558 -21.40 2.40 -8.87
CA ASP A 558 -20.47 3.42 -8.35
C ASP A 558 -19.87 2.98 -7.00
N VAL A 559 -18.73 3.55 -6.63
CA VAL A 559 -17.99 3.18 -5.43
C VAL A 559 -18.86 3.33 -4.18
N GLY A 560 -18.94 2.25 -3.39
CA GLY A 560 -19.77 2.17 -2.19
C GLY A 560 -21.26 2.00 -2.42
N PHE A 561 -21.69 1.69 -3.64
CA PHE A 561 -23.10 1.40 -3.93
C PHE A 561 -23.41 -0.09 -3.78
N GLU A 562 -24.62 -0.37 -3.32
CA GLU A 562 -25.26 -1.69 -3.36
C GLU A 562 -26.01 -1.78 -4.71
N ALA A 563 -25.35 -2.23 -5.78
CA ALA A 563 -25.91 -2.22 -7.13
C ALA A 563 -27.05 -3.24 -7.33
N GLU A 564 -27.13 -4.25 -6.46
CA GLU A 564 -28.29 -5.14 -6.34
C GLU A 564 -29.55 -4.39 -5.90
N ARG A 565 -29.43 -3.25 -5.21
CA ARG A 565 -30.56 -2.39 -4.86
C ARG A 565 -30.79 -1.34 -5.94
N PHE A 566 -31.94 -1.46 -6.60
CA PHE A 566 -32.30 -0.63 -7.74
C PHE A 566 -32.73 0.79 -7.34
N SER A 567 -33.62 0.89 -6.36
CA SER A 567 -34.17 2.14 -5.82
C SER A 567 -34.55 1.97 -4.35
N ALA A 568 -34.83 3.05 -3.66
CA ALA A 568 -35.41 3.02 -2.31
C ALA A 568 -36.51 4.09 -2.16
N PRO A 569 -37.53 3.87 -1.30
CA PRO A 569 -38.52 4.88 -1.01
C PRO A 569 -37.94 6.02 -0.15
N LEU A 570 -38.67 7.13 -0.02
CA LEU A 570 -38.25 8.32 0.73
C LEU A 570 -37.99 8.06 2.22
N GLU A 571 -38.63 7.05 2.80
CA GLU A 571 -38.52 6.67 4.21
C GLU A 571 -37.26 5.86 4.54
N ALA A 572 -36.54 5.37 3.53
CA ALA A 572 -35.44 4.41 3.66
C ALA A 572 -34.08 5.01 4.01
#